data_AF-A0A836RAB5-F1
#
_entry.id   AF-A0A836RAB5-F1
#
_cell.length_a   1.000
_cell.length_b   1.000
_cell.length_c   1.000
_cell.angle_alpha   90.00
_cell.angle_beta   90.00
_cell.angle_gamma   90.00
#
_symmetry.space_group_name_H-M   'P 1'
#
loop_
_entity.id
_entity.type
_entity.pdbx_description
1 polymer ?
#
loop_
_entity_poly.entity_id
_entity_poly.type
_entity_poly.pdbx_seq_one_letter_code
_entity_poly.pdbx_strand_id
1 'polypeptide(L)'
;MSAKRFFGVPVNFAYKYFGNLGDSLAGKLNLWDLLQYANFQISPIGYCSVFIFYLLFISLPFSLALFFMMIILKLNLIYVPFAFSPIIVCFSFFSLYPRFKAHMRSVNLTAEFPFLATYIGMMSAVGISPYKAFERLSRQNILKASKREGEIVVREKVVFSREPISALENFLKYNPSKVLRDYLSTYLRIIKTGGDAISYLVEYSFKMVEWMRLLLKEYSENVKLYGDLMIALFIFIPVGFFSIVFLMAIEQGIFFMKFYGLLLAPLCGLGLLFIVDSEQFKFPQKYDEYFKLSGKIMLSMIVVDFLLIFSNFVPDMKWHLVFAFTIIFSLLPSAILYEFDAKSCREIESSLPSFLRDIAESRRIGLSIERALKIASTRSYGSSLDRIVKRLNSLLTNSLTSIERAVDLVISDVKSWYARAIFWLFKEALVTGGGSF
;
A
#
# COMPACT_ATOMS: atom_id res chain seq x y z
N MET A 1 11.76 -23.85 19.00
CA MET A 1 10.89 -23.20 17.98
C MET A 1 9.84 -22.37 18.70
N SER A 2 9.89 -21.03 18.61
CA SER A 2 8.80 -20.17 19.10
C SER A 2 7.48 -20.60 18.47
N ALA A 3 6.49 -20.96 19.29
CA ALA A 3 5.18 -21.35 18.80
C ALA A 3 4.60 -20.19 17.98
N LYS A 4 4.40 -20.40 16.67
CA LYS A 4 3.79 -19.38 15.79
C LYS A 4 2.47 -18.96 16.41
N ARG A 5 2.38 -17.69 16.83
CA ARG A 5 1.14 -17.09 17.33
C ARG A 5 0.38 -16.52 16.15
N PHE A 6 -0.91 -16.84 16.06
CA PHE A 6 -1.81 -16.25 15.08
C PHE A 6 -2.88 -15.47 15.83
N PHE A 7 -2.96 -14.17 15.59
CA PHE A 7 -3.78 -13.21 16.37
C PHE A 7 -3.54 -13.24 17.90
N GLY A 8 -2.36 -13.68 18.34
CA GLY A 8 -2.00 -13.77 19.76
C GLY A 8 -2.20 -15.15 20.38
N VAL A 9 -2.93 -16.05 19.71
CA VAL A 9 -3.13 -17.44 20.16
C VAL A 9 -1.99 -18.33 19.61
N PRO A 10 -1.31 -19.12 20.46
CA PRO A 10 -0.35 -20.11 19.96
C PRO A 10 -1.07 -21.20 19.16
N VAL A 11 -0.73 -21.34 17.88
CA VAL A 11 -1.41 -22.28 16.96
C VAL A 11 -1.35 -23.71 17.47
N ASN A 12 -0.24 -24.11 18.11
CA ASN A 12 -0.08 -25.45 18.68
C ASN A 12 -1.09 -25.74 19.80
N PHE A 13 -1.48 -24.73 20.58
CA PHE A 13 -2.49 -24.87 21.63
C PHE A 13 -3.87 -25.10 21.02
N ALA A 14 -4.26 -24.24 20.07
CA ALA A 14 -5.54 -24.39 19.38
C ALA A 14 -5.64 -25.73 18.64
N TYR A 15 -4.56 -26.16 17.97
CA TYR A 15 -4.50 -27.44 17.27
C TYR A 15 -4.67 -28.64 18.22
N LYS A 16 -4.07 -28.59 19.41
CA LYS A 16 -4.17 -29.67 20.41
C LYS A 16 -5.62 -29.92 20.87
N TYR A 17 -6.41 -28.85 21.03
CA TYR A 17 -7.79 -28.95 21.51
C TYR A 17 -8.83 -29.09 20.40
N PHE A 18 -8.60 -28.49 19.24
CA PHE A 18 -9.61 -28.37 18.18
C PHE A 18 -9.18 -28.97 16.83
N GLY A 19 -8.08 -29.73 16.78
CA GLY A 19 -7.53 -30.29 15.54
C GLY A 19 -8.53 -31.10 14.71
N ASN A 20 -9.31 -31.99 15.35
CA ASN A 20 -10.29 -32.84 14.65
C ASN A 20 -11.41 -32.03 13.99
N LEU A 21 -11.92 -31.01 14.68
CA LEU A 21 -12.95 -30.11 14.13
C LEU A 21 -12.35 -29.21 13.05
N GLY A 22 -11.11 -28.76 13.25
CA GLY A 22 -10.36 -27.97 12.28
C GLY A 22 -10.11 -28.72 10.98
N ASP A 23 -9.89 -30.03 11.03
CA ASP A 23 -9.63 -30.86 9.84
C ASP A 23 -10.90 -31.03 8.97
N SER A 24 -12.04 -31.31 9.60
CA SER A 24 -13.34 -31.37 8.89
C SER A 24 -13.71 -30.04 8.23
N LEU A 25 -13.42 -28.92 8.89
CA LEU A 25 -13.68 -27.58 8.38
C LEU A 25 -12.70 -27.18 7.26
N ALA A 26 -11.43 -27.56 7.37
CA ALA A 26 -10.41 -27.32 6.35
C ALA A 26 -10.73 -28.04 5.04
N GLY A 27 -11.22 -29.29 5.12
CA GLY A 27 -11.64 -30.08 3.96
C GLY A 27 -12.85 -29.48 3.23
N LYS A 28 -13.84 -28.96 3.97
CA LYS A 28 -15.04 -28.34 3.36
C LYS A 28 -14.78 -26.99 2.68
N LEU A 29 -13.81 -26.22 3.18
CA LEU A 29 -13.56 -24.86 2.71
C LEU A 29 -12.43 -24.75 1.66
N ASN A 30 -11.80 -25.86 1.25
CA ASN A 30 -10.67 -25.90 0.29
C ASN A 30 -9.62 -24.79 0.57
N LEU A 31 -9.28 -24.60 1.85
CA LEU A 31 -8.43 -23.48 2.30
C LEU A 31 -6.95 -23.66 1.95
N TRP A 32 -6.54 -24.84 1.48
CA TRP A 32 -5.15 -25.15 1.13
C TRP A 32 -4.57 -24.16 0.13
N ASP A 33 -5.23 -23.97 -1.01
CA ASP A 33 -4.75 -23.08 -2.06
C ASP A 33 -4.80 -21.62 -1.61
N LEU A 34 -5.90 -21.20 -0.96
CA LEU A 34 -6.10 -19.83 -0.50
C LEU A 34 -5.04 -19.39 0.53
N LEU A 35 -4.65 -20.27 1.44
CA LEU A 35 -3.63 -19.97 2.44
C LEU A 35 -2.23 -19.91 1.83
N GLN A 36 -1.95 -20.72 0.80
CA GLN A 36 -0.71 -20.67 0.03
C GLN A 36 -0.62 -19.38 -0.82
N TYR A 37 -1.70 -18.98 -1.49
CA TYR A 37 -1.78 -17.69 -2.19
C TYR A 37 -1.56 -16.49 -1.24
N ALA A 38 -2.06 -16.58 -0.01
CA ALA A 38 -1.85 -15.57 1.02
C ALA A 38 -0.48 -15.67 1.75
N ASN A 39 0.35 -16.67 1.40
CA ASN A 39 1.63 -16.98 2.02
C ASN A 39 1.57 -17.08 3.55
N PHE A 40 0.55 -17.77 4.07
CA PHE A 40 0.52 -18.11 5.48
C PHE A 40 1.46 -19.28 5.75
N GLN A 41 2.36 -19.11 6.72
CA GLN A 41 3.25 -20.19 7.16
C GLN A 41 2.60 -21.11 8.21
N ILE A 42 1.27 -21.28 8.14
CA ILE A 42 0.45 -22.03 9.09
C ILE A 42 -0.33 -23.07 8.29
N SER A 43 -0.48 -24.28 8.82
CA SER A 43 -1.28 -25.32 8.18
C SER A 43 -2.77 -24.93 8.18
N PRO A 44 -3.55 -25.33 7.17
CA PRO A 44 -4.99 -25.02 7.13
C PRO A 44 -5.76 -25.53 8.33
N ILE A 45 -5.36 -26.68 8.85
CA ILE A 45 -5.94 -27.25 10.07
C ILE A 45 -5.63 -26.35 11.28
N GLY A 46 -4.40 -25.83 11.38
CA GLY A 46 -4.02 -24.86 12.42
C GLY A 46 -4.80 -23.55 12.32
N TYR A 47 -5.06 -23.05 11.11
CA TYR A 47 -5.89 -21.87 10.89
C TYR A 47 -7.34 -22.09 11.33
N CYS A 48 -7.95 -23.21 10.94
CA CYS A 48 -9.32 -23.56 11.32
C CYS A 48 -9.44 -23.80 12.84
N SER A 49 -8.41 -24.37 13.46
CA SER A 49 -8.38 -24.57 14.91
C SER A 49 -8.38 -23.23 15.67
N VAL A 50 -7.64 -22.22 15.18
CA VAL A 50 -7.67 -20.87 15.75
C VAL A 50 -9.02 -20.21 15.51
N PHE A 51 -9.62 -20.38 14.33
CA PHE A 51 -10.98 -19.88 14.05
C PHE A 51 -12.00 -20.43 15.06
N ILE A 52 -12.00 -21.74 15.29
CA ILE A 52 -12.90 -22.41 16.24
C ILE A 52 -12.66 -21.88 17.66
N PHE A 53 -11.39 -21.65 18.05
CA PHE A 53 -11.06 -21.06 19.34
C PHE A 53 -11.70 -19.67 19.52
N TYR A 54 -11.56 -18.77 18.55
CA TYR A 54 -12.20 -17.44 18.61
C TYR A 54 -13.72 -17.51 18.60
N LEU A 55 -14.28 -18.45 17.84
CA LEU A 55 -15.71 -18.65 17.76
C LEU A 55 -16.27 -19.05 19.14
N LEU A 56 -15.65 -20.02 19.81
CA LEU A 56 -16.11 -20.56 21.09
C LEU A 56 -15.81 -19.66 22.29
N PHE A 57 -14.62 -19.05 22.37
CA PHE A 57 -14.20 -18.31 23.58
C PHE A 57 -14.59 -16.82 23.56
N ILE A 58 -14.82 -16.23 22.38
CA ILE A 58 -15.12 -14.79 22.26
C ILE A 58 -16.50 -14.58 21.66
N SER A 59 -16.75 -15.10 20.45
CA SER A 59 -17.96 -14.72 19.71
C SER A 59 -19.24 -15.29 20.33
N LEU A 60 -19.19 -16.54 20.83
CA LEU A 60 -20.35 -17.23 21.39
C LEU A 60 -20.76 -16.67 22.78
N PRO A 61 -19.84 -16.45 23.75
CA PRO A 61 -20.18 -15.79 25.01
C PRO A 61 -20.70 -14.36 24.81
N PHE A 62 -20.12 -13.61 23.88
CA PHE A 62 -20.55 -12.24 23.59
C PHE A 62 -21.94 -12.19 22.95
N SER A 63 -22.23 -13.13 22.03
CA SER A 63 -23.57 -13.28 21.45
C SER A 63 -24.61 -13.68 22.50
N LEU A 64 -24.28 -14.60 23.40
CA LEU A 64 -25.14 -14.97 24.53
C LEU A 64 -25.40 -13.80 25.48
N ALA A 65 -24.37 -12.99 25.77
CA ALA A 65 -24.51 -11.80 26.61
C ALA A 65 -25.43 -10.74 25.97
N LEU A 66 -25.28 -10.48 24.66
CA LEU A 66 -26.16 -9.58 23.91
C LEU A 66 -27.60 -10.10 23.89
N PHE A 67 -27.78 -11.40 23.69
CA PHE A 67 -29.09 -12.04 23.71
C PHE A 67 -29.75 -11.93 25.10
N PHE A 68 -28.99 -12.16 26.18
CA PHE A 68 -29.48 -12.01 27.54
C PHE A 68 -29.84 -10.55 27.88
N MET A 69 -29.00 -9.60 27.44
CA MET A 69 -29.26 -8.16 27.59
C MET A 69 -30.54 -7.74 26.83
N MET A 70 -30.78 -8.30 25.65
CA MET A 70 -32.00 -8.07 24.88
C MET A 70 -33.26 -8.53 25.64
N ILE A 71 -33.19 -9.68 26.32
CA ILE A 71 -34.29 -10.19 27.16
C ILE A 71 -34.55 -9.25 28.35
N ILE A 72 -33.50 -8.79 29.03
CA ILE A 72 -33.61 -7.86 30.18
C ILE A 72 -34.29 -6.54 29.76
N LEU A 73 -33.89 -5.98 28.61
CA LEU A 73 -34.40 -4.71 28.10
C LEU A 73 -35.77 -4.80 27.42
N LYS A 74 -36.38 -6.00 27.35
CA LYS A 74 -37.67 -6.27 26.67
C LYS A 74 -37.72 -5.71 25.24
N LEU A 75 -36.63 -5.86 24.49
CA LEU A 75 -36.56 -5.42 23.10
C LEU A 75 -37.38 -6.34 22.17
N ASN A 76 -37.93 -5.78 21.09
CA ASN A 76 -38.69 -6.55 20.09
C ASN A 76 -37.84 -7.62 19.38
N LEU A 77 -38.51 -8.67 18.88
CA LEU A 77 -37.89 -9.78 18.14
C LEU A 77 -37.07 -9.36 16.90
N ILE A 78 -37.27 -8.15 16.38
CA ILE A 78 -36.53 -7.58 15.23
C ILE A 78 -35.02 -7.46 15.53
N TYR A 79 -34.63 -7.35 16.81
CA TYR A 79 -33.23 -7.21 17.21
C TYR A 79 -32.48 -8.55 17.38
N VAL A 80 -33.16 -9.69 17.24
CA VAL A 80 -32.54 -11.03 17.37
C VAL A 80 -31.35 -11.23 16.43
N PRO A 81 -31.38 -10.84 15.14
CA PRO A 81 -30.21 -10.94 14.26
C PRO A 81 -29.01 -10.14 14.75
N PHE A 82 -29.24 -9.03 15.46
CA PHE A 82 -28.18 -8.20 16.03
C PHE A 82 -27.46 -8.91 17.19
N ALA A 83 -28.19 -9.72 17.98
CA ALA A 83 -27.60 -10.54 19.03
C ALA A 83 -26.65 -11.64 18.50
N PHE A 84 -26.91 -12.15 17.29
CA PHE A 84 -26.04 -13.13 16.61
C PHE A 84 -24.96 -12.49 15.71
N SER A 85 -24.95 -11.17 15.57
CA SER A 85 -23.96 -10.44 14.78
C SER A 85 -22.49 -10.78 15.11
N PRO A 86 -22.07 -11.06 16.37
CA PRO A 86 -20.66 -11.36 16.66
C PRO A 86 -20.18 -12.65 16.00
N ILE A 87 -21.05 -13.66 15.89
CA ILE A 87 -20.73 -14.94 15.25
C ILE A 87 -20.59 -14.75 13.74
N ILE A 88 -21.52 -14.00 13.14
CA ILE A 88 -21.51 -13.68 11.70
C ILE A 88 -20.26 -12.87 11.35
N VAL A 89 -19.93 -11.86 12.15
CA VAL A 89 -18.73 -11.03 11.98
C VAL A 89 -17.47 -11.88 12.11
N CYS A 90 -17.41 -12.79 13.09
CA CYS A 90 -16.27 -13.69 13.26
C CYS A 90 -16.08 -14.61 12.04
N PHE A 91 -17.15 -15.26 11.57
CA PHE A 91 -17.12 -16.12 10.39
C PHE A 91 -16.73 -15.35 9.12
N SER A 92 -17.31 -14.17 8.92
CA SER A 92 -17.01 -13.29 7.79
C SER A 92 -15.55 -12.84 7.82
N PHE A 93 -15.05 -12.41 8.98
CA PHE A 93 -13.67 -11.98 9.15
C PHE A 93 -12.68 -13.10 8.81
N PHE A 94 -12.85 -14.32 9.33
CA PHE A 94 -11.91 -15.41 9.07
C PHE A 94 -11.99 -15.95 7.64
N SER A 95 -13.16 -15.95 7.00
CA SER A 95 -13.26 -16.38 5.59
C SER A 95 -12.69 -15.34 4.62
N LEU A 96 -12.90 -14.05 4.90
CA LEU A 96 -12.43 -12.96 4.06
C LEU A 96 -10.97 -12.59 4.30
N TYR A 97 -10.43 -12.78 5.50
CA TYR A 97 -9.08 -12.35 5.84
C TYR A 97 -7.98 -12.93 4.93
N PRO A 98 -7.95 -14.24 4.62
CA PRO A 98 -6.99 -14.79 3.66
C PRO A 98 -7.14 -14.20 2.26
N ARG A 99 -8.38 -13.98 1.81
CA ARG A 99 -8.69 -13.39 0.50
C ARG A 99 -8.19 -11.95 0.42
N PHE A 100 -8.49 -11.14 1.44
CA PHE A 100 -8.00 -9.77 1.54
C PHE A 100 -6.48 -9.74 1.59
N LYS A 101 -5.83 -10.62 2.36
CA LYS A 101 -4.37 -10.65 2.41
C LYS A 101 -3.73 -11.05 1.08
N ALA A 102 -4.28 -12.03 0.38
CA ALA A 102 -3.83 -12.42 -0.96
C ALA A 102 -4.05 -11.28 -1.97
N HIS A 103 -5.19 -10.61 -1.91
CA HIS A 103 -5.51 -9.46 -2.73
C HIS A 103 -4.54 -8.29 -2.48
N MET A 104 -4.32 -7.91 -1.23
CA MET A 104 -3.34 -6.88 -0.86
C MET A 104 -1.93 -7.24 -1.30
N ARG A 105 -1.54 -8.51 -1.23
CA ARG A 105 -0.26 -8.98 -1.78
C ARG A 105 -0.20 -8.77 -3.29
N SER A 106 -1.24 -9.12 -4.03
CA SER A 106 -1.32 -8.88 -5.48
C SER A 106 -1.26 -7.40 -5.83
N VAL A 107 -2.04 -6.55 -5.16
CA VAL A 107 -2.11 -5.10 -5.43
C VAL A 107 -0.76 -4.45 -5.18
N ASN A 108 -0.13 -4.73 -4.03
CA ASN A 108 1.19 -4.18 -3.70
C ASN A 108 2.27 -4.65 -4.69
N LEU A 109 2.19 -5.90 -5.17
CA LEU A 109 3.11 -6.39 -6.19
C LEU A 109 2.92 -5.71 -7.53
N THR A 110 1.67 -5.59 -7.99
CA THR A 110 1.35 -4.90 -9.25
C THR A 110 1.83 -3.45 -9.24
N ALA A 111 1.75 -2.77 -8.09
CA ALA A 111 2.26 -1.40 -7.96
C ALA A 111 3.79 -1.30 -8.09
N GLU A 112 4.53 -2.26 -7.53
CA GLU A 112 6.00 -2.31 -7.63
C GLU A 112 6.48 -2.92 -8.96
N PHE A 113 5.59 -3.59 -9.69
CA PHE A 113 5.95 -4.45 -10.81
C PHE A 113 6.64 -3.72 -11.98
N PRO A 114 6.29 -2.48 -12.37
CA PRO A 114 7.07 -1.73 -13.36
C PRO A 114 8.55 -1.62 -13.01
N PHE A 115 8.86 -1.32 -11.74
CA PHE A 115 10.25 -1.23 -11.25
C PHE A 115 10.92 -2.60 -11.19
N LEU A 116 10.18 -3.64 -10.79
CA LEU A 116 10.67 -5.02 -10.77
C LEU A 116 11.00 -5.53 -12.18
N ALA A 117 10.13 -5.28 -13.16
CA ALA A 117 10.33 -5.67 -14.55
C ALA A 117 11.55 -4.96 -15.14
N THR A 118 11.71 -3.66 -14.89
CA THR A 118 12.91 -2.90 -15.27
C THR A 118 14.16 -3.44 -14.60
N TYR A 119 14.11 -3.75 -13.31
CA TYR A 119 15.23 -4.37 -12.61
C TYR A 119 15.64 -5.71 -13.23
N ILE A 120 14.68 -6.62 -13.46
CA ILE A 120 14.95 -7.93 -14.04
C ILE A 120 15.45 -7.79 -15.49
N GLY A 121 14.86 -6.89 -16.28
CA GLY A 121 15.30 -6.58 -17.64
C GLY A 121 16.75 -6.09 -17.68
N MET A 122 17.10 -5.09 -16.86
CA MET A 122 18.49 -4.59 -16.75
C MET A 122 19.47 -5.68 -16.31
N MET A 123 19.10 -6.49 -15.31
CA MET A 123 19.94 -7.59 -14.84
C MET A 123 20.17 -8.62 -15.97
N SER A 124 19.13 -8.94 -16.71
CA SER A 124 19.18 -9.93 -17.79
C SER A 124 19.99 -9.44 -18.98
N ALA A 125 19.95 -8.13 -19.28
CA ALA A 125 20.80 -7.53 -20.31
C ALA A 125 22.31 -7.70 -20.00
N VAL A 126 22.69 -7.74 -18.72
CA VAL A 126 24.06 -8.00 -18.26
C VAL A 126 24.34 -9.52 -18.09
N GLY A 127 23.39 -10.39 -18.47
CA GLY A 127 23.53 -11.84 -18.35
C GLY A 127 23.23 -12.40 -16.95
N ILE A 128 22.64 -11.60 -16.05
CA ILE A 128 22.21 -12.07 -14.72
C ILE A 128 20.80 -12.66 -14.83
N SER A 129 20.67 -13.95 -14.52
CA SER A 129 19.37 -14.64 -14.53
C SER A 129 18.35 -14.01 -13.55
N PRO A 130 17.04 -14.02 -13.86
CA PRO A 130 15.96 -13.60 -12.96
C PRO A 130 16.00 -14.25 -11.57
N TYR A 131 16.42 -15.51 -11.44
CA TYR A 131 16.61 -16.12 -10.10
C TYR A 131 17.61 -15.33 -9.26
N LYS A 132 18.80 -15.03 -9.81
CA LYS A 132 19.84 -14.23 -9.13
C LYS A 132 19.36 -12.81 -8.85
N ALA A 133 18.54 -12.24 -9.74
CA ALA A 133 17.90 -10.95 -9.52
C ALA A 133 16.96 -11.00 -8.28
N PHE A 134 16.08 -12.01 -8.17
CA PHE A 134 15.25 -12.22 -6.98
C PHE A 134 16.08 -12.47 -5.72
N GLU A 135 17.20 -13.18 -5.83
CA GLU A 135 18.13 -13.39 -4.72
C GLU A 135 18.72 -12.08 -4.20
N ARG A 136 19.20 -11.20 -5.09
CA ARG A 136 19.68 -9.87 -4.73
C ARG A 136 18.57 -9.00 -4.15
N LEU A 137 17.39 -9.01 -4.78
CA LEU A 137 16.22 -8.26 -4.37
C LEU A 137 15.74 -8.64 -2.95
N SER A 138 15.85 -9.92 -2.57
CA SER A 138 15.47 -10.40 -1.24
C SER A 138 16.25 -9.74 -0.09
N ARG A 139 17.40 -9.11 -0.38
CA ARG A 139 18.26 -8.44 0.60
C ARG A 139 18.00 -6.93 0.69
N GLN A 140 17.18 -6.37 -0.19
CA GLN A 140 16.90 -4.93 -0.28
C GLN A 140 15.53 -4.60 0.31
N ASN A 141 15.35 -3.38 0.85
CA ASN A 141 14.10 -2.97 1.53
C ASN A 141 13.26 -1.95 0.76
N ILE A 142 13.61 -1.67 -0.49
CA ILE A 142 13.03 -0.57 -1.28
C ILE A 142 11.72 -1.01 -1.93
N LEU A 143 11.76 -2.11 -2.68
CA LEU A 143 10.59 -2.81 -3.21
C LEU A 143 10.13 -3.88 -2.19
N LYS A 144 9.32 -3.50 -1.20
CA LYS A 144 8.99 -4.37 -0.08
C LYS A 144 8.13 -5.57 -0.48
N ALA A 145 7.19 -5.37 -1.39
CA ALA A 145 6.36 -6.46 -1.86
C ALA A 145 7.22 -7.45 -2.67
N SER A 146 8.00 -6.94 -3.60
CA SER A 146 8.87 -7.71 -4.49
C SER A 146 10.00 -8.40 -3.71
N LYS A 147 10.54 -7.78 -2.66
CA LYS A 147 11.47 -8.40 -1.71
C LYS A 147 10.88 -9.66 -1.10
N ARG A 148 9.65 -9.59 -0.58
CA ARG A 148 8.97 -10.75 0.03
C ARG A 148 8.81 -11.88 -0.97
N GLU A 149 8.56 -11.57 -2.24
CA GLU A 149 8.53 -12.58 -3.29
C GLU A 149 9.90 -13.19 -3.56
N GLY A 150 10.95 -12.36 -3.61
CA GLY A 150 12.33 -12.83 -3.71
C GLY A 150 12.71 -13.75 -2.55
N GLU A 151 12.32 -13.43 -1.32
CA GLU A 151 12.53 -14.29 -0.14
C GLU A 151 11.85 -15.66 -0.29
N ILE A 152 10.67 -15.72 -0.94
CA ILE A 152 9.97 -16.99 -1.22
C ILE A 152 10.73 -17.78 -2.28
N VAL A 153 11.16 -17.15 -3.38
CA VAL A 153 11.94 -17.79 -4.44
C VAL A 153 13.27 -18.34 -3.89
N VAL A 154 13.97 -17.57 -3.08
CA VAL A 154 15.24 -18.00 -2.45
C VAL A 154 15.00 -19.16 -1.48
N ARG A 155 13.89 -19.13 -0.72
CA ARG A 155 13.52 -20.24 0.18
C ARG A 155 13.34 -21.55 -0.58
N GLU A 156 12.73 -21.52 -1.77
CA GLU A 156 12.54 -22.72 -2.60
C GLU A 156 13.87 -23.41 -2.94
N LYS A 157 14.92 -22.63 -3.23
CA LYS A 157 16.25 -23.19 -3.49
C LYS A 157 17.02 -23.54 -2.22
N VAL A 158 17.05 -22.66 -1.21
CA VAL A 158 17.91 -22.85 -0.02
C VAL A 158 17.35 -23.92 0.92
N VAL A 159 16.02 -23.98 1.09
CA VAL A 159 15.38 -24.90 2.06
C VAL A 159 15.00 -26.22 1.41
N PHE A 160 14.49 -26.18 0.17
CA PHE A 160 14.02 -27.38 -0.52
C PHE A 160 14.99 -27.89 -1.60
N SER A 161 16.20 -27.30 -1.68
CA SER A 161 17.27 -27.70 -2.61
C SER A 161 16.82 -27.77 -4.08
N ARG A 162 15.82 -26.97 -4.48
CA ARG A 162 15.33 -26.93 -5.86
C ARG A 162 16.31 -26.19 -6.78
N GLU A 163 16.39 -26.63 -8.02
CA GLU A 163 17.09 -25.89 -9.07
C GLU A 163 16.43 -24.53 -9.33
N PRO A 164 17.18 -23.49 -9.78
CA PRO A 164 16.64 -22.14 -9.99
C PRO A 164 15.37 -22.06 -10.85
N ILE A 165 15.33 -22.81 -11.95
CA ILE A 165 14.19 -22.83 -12.88
C ILE A 165 12.98 -23.50 -12.21
N SER A 166 13.18 -24.66 -11.56
CA SER A 166 12.13 -25.37 -10.82
C SER A 166 11.62 -24.58 -9.62
N ALA A 167 12.49 -23.82 -8.94
CA ALA A 167 12.13 -22.91 -7.86
C ALA A 167 11.19 -21.80 -8.35
N LEU A 168 11.49 -21.21 -9.52
CA LEU A 168 10.61 -20.23 -10.15
C LEU A 168 9.26 -20.85 -10.57
N GLU A 169 9.26 -22.05 -11.14
CA GLU A 169 8.01 -22.75 -11.50
C GLU A 169 7.09 -22.98 -10.29
N ASN A 170 7.65 -23.48 -9.18
CA ASN A 170 6.88 -23.72 -7.96
C ASN A 170 6.37 -22.39 -7.35
N PHE A 171 7.20 -21.35 -7.40
CA PHE A 171 6.83 -20.01 -6.96
C PHE A 171 5.62 -19.46 -7.75
N LEU A 172 5.59 -19.64 -9.07
CA LEU A 172 4.52 -19.10 -9.92
C LEU A 172 3.18 -19.77 -9.68
N LYS A 173 3.17 -21.06 -9.31
CA LYS A 173 1.95 -21.82 -9.02
C LYS A 173 1.12 -21.17 -7.90
N TYR A 174 1.78 -20.54 -6.92
CA TYR A 174 1.14 -19.99 -5.72
C TYR A 174 1.28 -18.46 -5.61
N ASN A 175 1.73 -17.77 -6.66
CA ASN A 175 1.81 -16.33 -6.67
C ASN A 175 0.41 -15.72 -6.91
N PRO A 176 -0.08 -14.75 -6.11
CA PRO A 176 -1.40 -14.16 -6.33
C PRO A 176 -1.45 -13.19 -7.53
N SER A 177 -0.34 -12.54 -7.89
CA SER A 177 -0.31 -11.54 -8.97
C SER A 177 -0.32 -12.21 -10.35
N LYS A 178 -1.41 -12.00 -11.09
CA LYS A 178 -1.54 -12.50 -12.47
C LYS A 178 -0.45 -11.94 -13.39
N VAL A 179 -0.16 -10.64 -13.27
CA VAL A 179 0.84 -9.96 -14.12
C VAL A 179 2.22 -10.59 -13.96
N LEU A 180 2.66 -10.82 -12.73
CA LEU A 180 3.94 -11.46 -12.45
C LEU A 180 3.98 -12.92 -12.89
N ARG A 181 2.87 -13.66 -12.72
CA ARG A 181 2.75 -15.04 -13.19
C ARG A 181 2.91 -15.12 -14.71
N ASP A 182 2.19 -14.29 -15.44
CA ASP A 182 2.19 -14.28 -16.91
C ASP A 182 3.58 -13.88 -17.44
N TYR A 183 4.23 -12.89 -16.81
CA TYR A 183 5.58 -12.46 -17.14
C TYR A 183 6.63 -13.57 -16.99
N LEU A 184 6.73 -14.17 -15.80
CA LEU A 184 7.75 -15.19 -15.53
C LEU A 184 7.42 -16.54 -16.19
N SER A 185 6.14 -16.89 -16.38
CA SER A 185 5.77 -18.11 -17.11
C SER A 185 6.13 -18.03 -18.59
N THR A 186 5.98 -16.85 -19.21
CA THR A 186 6.43 -16.61 -20.57
C THR A 186 7.95 -16.72 -20.67
N TYR A 187 8.68 -16.11 -19.74
CA TYR A 187 10.14 -16.25 -19.63
C TYR A 187 10.58 -17.72 -19.53
N LEU A 188 9.97 -18.51 -18.63
CA LEU A 188 10.30 -19.93 -18.46
C LEU A 188 9.99 -20.74 -19.72
N ARG A 189 8.90 -20.42 -20.42
CA ARG A 189 8.56 -21.05 -21.70
C ARG A 189 9.61 -20.78 -22.76
N ILE A 190 10.04 -19.52 -22.91
CA ILE A 190 11.06 -19.11 -23.90
C ILE A 190 12.38 -19.83 -23.62
N ILE A 191 12.80 -19.92 -22.36
CA ILE A 191 14.00 -20.67 -21.98
C ILE A 191 13.90 -22.14 -22.35
N LYS A 192 12.77 -22.79 -22.05
CA LYS A 192 12.57 -24.21 -22.37
C LYS A 192 12.59 -24.49 -23.87
N THR A 193 12.13 -23.55 -24.69
CA THR A 193 12.15 -23.66 -26.15
C THR A 193 13.47 -23.20 -26.77
N GLY A 194 14.44 -22.73 -25.98
CA GLY A 194 15.72 -22.22 -26.48
C GLY A 194 15.62 -20.88 -27.23
N GLY A 195 14.58 -20.09 -26.98
CA GLY A 195 14.39 -18.78 -27.60
C GLY A 195 15.15 -17.66 -26.87
N ASP A 196 15.04 -16.44 -27.39
CA ASP A 196 15.68 -15.26 -26.79
C ASP A 196 14.89 -14.72 -25.58
N ALA A 197 15.22 -15.24 -24.40
CA ALA A 197 14.61 -14.83 -23.15
C ALA A 197 15.07 -13.43 -22.70
N ILE A 198 16.25 -12.96 -23.13
CA ILE A 198 16.80 -11.67 -22.69
C ILE A 198 16.03 -10.54 -23.36
N SER A 199 15.87 -10.61 -24.68
CA SER A 199 15.09 -9.61 -25.43
C SER A 199 13.66 -9.51 -24.92
N TYR A 200 13.01 -10.63 -24.62
CA TYR A 200 11.69 -10.63 -23.98
C TYR A 200 11.66 -9.83 -22.67
N LEU A 201 12.59 -10.09 -21.74
CA LEU A 201 12.61 -9.42 -20.44
C LEU A 201 12.87 -7.91 -20.58
N VAL A 202 13.72 -7.52 -21.53
CA VAL A 202 14.03 -6.12 -21.84
C VAL A 202 12.84 -5.41 -22.48
N GLU A 203 12.24 -5.96 -23.54
CA GLU A 203 11.06 -5.40 -24.20
C GLU A 203 9.88 -5.26 -23.24
N TYR A 204 9.67 -6.27 -22.39
CA TYR A 204 8.59 -6.25 -21.41
C TYR A 204 8.81 -5.16 -20.34
N SER A 205 10.05 -4.80 -20.04
CA SER A 205 10.34 -3.67 -19.13
C SER A 205 9.84 -2.34 -19.69
N PHE A 206 10.12 -2.05 -20.97
CA PHE A 206 9.62 -0.85 -21.65
C PHE A 206 8.10 -0.86 -21.73
N LYS A 207 7.50 -2.01 -22.06
CA LYS A 207 6.05 -2.19 -22.05
C LYS A 207 5.44 -1.84 -20.68
N MET A 208 6.09 -2.21 -19.58
CA MET A 208 5.56 -1.97 -18.25
C MET A 208 5.70 -0.51 -17.80
N VAL A 209 6.75 0.18 -18.23
CA VAL A 209 6.90 1.63 -18.02
C VAL A 209 5.83 2.39 -18.81
N GLU A 210 5.57 2.01 -20.06
CA GLU A 210 4.51 2.63 -20.87
C GLU A 210 3.13 2.35 -20.30
N TRP A 211 2.88 1.12 -19.82
CA TRP A 211 1.63 0.79 -19.11
C TRP A 211 1.42 1.67 -17.87
N MET A 212 2.46 1.87 -17.06
CA MET A 212 2.40 2.78 -15.90
C MET A 212 2.11 4.23 -16.33
N ARG A 213 2.71 4.70 -17.42
CA ARG A 213 2.44 6.04 -17.98
C ARG A 213 0.97 6.21 -18.39
N LEU A 214 0.41 5.21 -19.07
CA LEU A 214 -1.00 5.23 -19.50
C LEU A 214 -1.94 5.27 -18.30
N LEU A 215 -1.68 4.47 -17.26
CA LEU A 215 -2.47 4.50 -16.02
C LEU A 215 -2.43 5.86 -15.32
N LEU A 216 -1.25 6.50 -15.23
CA LEU A 216 -1.13 7.83 -14.62
C LEU A 216 -1.87 8.89 -15.44
N LYS A 217 -1.90 8.74 -16.77
CA LYS A 217 -2.65 9.63 -17.66
C LYS A 217 -4.16 9.47 -17.45
N GLU A 218 -4.66 8.24 -17.44
CA GLU A 218 -6.07 7.92 -17.20
C GLU A 218 -6.51 8.42 -15.82
N TYR A 219 -5.71 8.17 -14.78
CA TYR A 219 -5.97 8.71 -13.44
C TYR A 219 -6.08 10.24 -13.43
N SER A 220 -5.19 10.94 -14.13
CA SER A 220 -5.23 12.41 -14.24
C SER A 220 -6.51 12.91 -14.93
N GLU A 221 -7.01 12.17 -15.93
CA GLU A 221 -8.27 12.46 -16.61
C GLU A 221 -9.47 12.21 -15.68
N ASN A 222 -9.47 11.10 -14.94
CA ASN A 222 -10.53 10.77 -13.98
C ASN A 222 -10.60 11.76 -12.82
N VAL A 223 -9.45 12.22 -12.30
CA VAL A 223 -9.39 13.24 -11.23
C VAL A 223 -10.03 14.55 -11.69
N LYS A 224 -9.87 14.95 -12.96
CA LYS A 224 -10.57 16.13 -13.50
C LYS A 224 -12.07 15.93 -13.50
N LEU A 225 -12.55 14.77 -13.97
CA LEU A 225 -13.97 14.42 -13.95
C LEU A 225 -14.53 14.42 -12.53
N TYR A 226 -13.78 13.93 -11.54
CA TYR A 226 -14.20 13.98 -10.14
C TYR A 226 -14.27 15.42 -9.61
N GLY A 227 -13.35 16.30 -10.03
CA GLY A 227 -13.43 17.73 -9.74
C GLY A 227 -14.72 18.35 -10.27
N ASP A 228 -15.09 18.05 -11.52
CA ASP A 228 -16.33 18.52 -12.13
C ASP A 228 -17.58 17.97 -11.40
N LEU A 229 -17.55 16.69 -11.01
CA LEU A 229 -18.60 16.06 -10.20
C LEU A 229 -18.71 16.71 -8.81
N MET A 230 -17.60 17.10 -8.18
CA MET A 230 -17.63 17.82 -6.91
C MET A 230 -18.32 19.18 -7.07
N ILE A 231 -18.01 19.93 -8.13
CA ILE A 231 -18.67 21.21 -8.42
C ILE A 231 -20.17 20.98 -8.66
N ALA A 232 -20.54 19.98 -9.46
CA ALA A 232 -21.93 19.65 -9.71
C ALA A 232 -22.70 19.27 -8.45
N LEU A 233 -22.14 18.36 -7.65
CA LEU A 233 -22.80 17.79 -6.48
C LEU A 233 -22.84 18.77 -5.30
N PHE A 234 -21.78 19.54 -5.07
CA PHE A 234 -21.69 20.45 -3.92
C PHE A 234 -22.14 21.88 -4.20
N ILE A 235 -22.16 22.33 -5.45
CA ILE A 235 -22.51 23.71 -5.81
C ILE A 235 -23.81 23.75 -6.61
N PHE A 236 -23.86 23.12 -7.79
CA PHE A 236 -25.01 23.28 -8.68
C PHE A 236 -26.29 22.62 -8.15
N ILE A 237 -26.23 21.36 -7.71
CA ILE A 237 -27.41 20.66 -7.18
C ILE A 237 -27.97 21.39 -5.96
N PRO A 238 -27.18 21.75 -4.94
CA PRO A 238 -27.72 22.40 -3.75
C PRO A 238 -28.28 23.79 -4.05
N VAL A 239 -27.58 24.60 -4.86
CA VAL A 239 -28.07 25.95 -5.22
C VAL A 239 -29.38 25.86 -6.00
N GLY A 240 -29.46 24.99 -7.02
CA GLY A 240 -30.67 24.81 -7.81
C GLY A 240 -31.83 24.21 -7.00
N PHE A 241 -31.57 23.12 -6.28
CA PHE A 241 -32.58 22.43 -5.49
C PHE A 241 -33.10 23.31 -4.34
N PHE A 242 -32.20 23.92 -3.55
CA PHE A 242 -32.62 24.76 -2.44
C PHE A 242 -33.34 26.01 -2.91
N SER A 243 -32.90 26.67 -3.99
CA SER A 243 -33.61 27.85 -4.50
C SER A 243 -35.08 27.55 -4.85
N ILE A 244 -35.36 26.42 -5.50
CA ILE A 244 -36.73 26.00 -5.81
C ILE A 244 -37.52 25.67 -4.53
N VAL A 245 -36.96 24.86 -3.63
CA VAL A 245 -37.66 24.43 -2.41
C VAL A 245 -37.91 25.60 -1.46
N PHE A 246 -36.99 26.57 -1.35
CA PHE A 246 -37.19 27.78 -0.55
C PHE A 246 -38.34 28.64 -1.06
N LEU A 247 -38.55 28.70 -2.39
CA LEU A 247 -39.68 29.42 -2.97
C LEU A 247 -41.03 28.73 -2.70
N MET A 248 -41.05 27.39 -2.65
CA MET A 248 -42.28 26.63 -2.45
C MET A 248 -42.67 26.43 -0.98
N ALA A 249 -41.69 26.10 -0.12
CA ALA A 249 -41.91 25.79 1.28
C ALA A 249 -40.65 26.04 2.11
N ILE A 250 -40.58 27.21 2.75
CA ILE A 250 -39.41 27.67 3.52
C ILE A 250 -38.99 26.67 4.60
N GLU A 251 -39.93 26.15 5.39
CA GLU A 251 -39.60 25.19 6.47
C GLU A 251 -38.99 23.88 5.94
N GLN A 252 -39.53 23.38 4.83
CA GLN A 252 -39.01 22.17 4.19
C GLN A 252 -37.64 22.45 3.57
N GLY A 253 -37.42 23.64 2.99
CA GLY A 253 -36.11 24.08 2.49
C GLY A 253 -35.04 24.10 3.58
N ILE A 254 -35.35 24.64 4.76
CA ILE A 254 -34.44 24.64 5.92
C ILE A 254 -34.14 23.22 6.37
N PHE A 255 -35.14 22.32 6.40
CA PHE A 255 -34.95 20.92 6.75
C PHE A 255 -34.03 20.20 5.75
N PHE A 256 -34.28 20.32 4.45
CA PHE A 256 -33.46 19.71 3.41
C PHE A 256 -32.03 20.26 3.40
N MET A 257 -31.85 21.56 3.65
CA MET A 257 -30.52 22.16 3.79
C MET A 257 -29.73 21.55 4.96
N LYS A 258 -30.37 21.38 6.12
CA LYS A 258 -29.74 20.72 7.29
C LYS A 258 -29.41 19.27 7.00
N PHE A 259 -30.33 18.51 6.41
CA PHE A 259 -30.13 17.12 6.03
C PHE A 259 -28.97 16.98 5.04
N TYR A 260 -28.94 17.83 4.02
CA TYR A 260 -27.87 17.85 3.04
C TYR A 260 -26.53 18.19 3.67
N GLY A 261 -26.43 19.29 4.41
CA GLY A 261 -25.17 19.76 4.99
C GLY A 261 -24.59 18.80 6.05
N LEU A 262 -25.43 18.19 6.88
CA LEU A 262 -24.97 17.33 7.97
C LEU A 262 -24.72 15.88 7.52
N LEU A 263 -25.52 15.35 6.59
CA LEU A 263 -25.55 13.92 6.29
C LEU A 263 -25.14 13.63 4.85
N LEU A 264 -25.83 14.20 3.85
CA LEU A 264 -25.53 13.87 2.44
C LEU A 264 -24.15 14.38 2.02
N ALA A 265 -23.80 15.63 2.33
CA ALA A 265 -22.54 16.21 1.88
C ALA A 265 -21.31 15.46 2.44
N PRO A 266 -21.24 15.13 3.75
CA PRO A 266 -20.17 14.30 4.27
C PRO A 266 -20.14 12.88 3.67
N LEU A 267 -21.30 12.24 3.47
CA LEU A 267 -21.35 10.90 2.87
C LEU A 267 -20.87 10.91 1.42
N CYS A 268 -21.33 11.88 0.61
CA CYS A 268 -20.87 12.05 -0.76
C CYS A 268 -19.39 12.41 -0.81
N GLY A 269 -18.91 13.26 0.10
CA GLY A 269 -17.49 13.60 0.22
C GLY A 269 -16.63 12.37 0.53
N LEU A 270 -17.03 11.57 1.51
CA LEU A 270 -16.34 10.31 1.85
C LEU A 270 -16.40 9.31 0.69
N GLY A 271 -17.54 9.20 0.01
CA GLY A 271 -17.71 8.35 -1.17
C GLY A 271 -16.75 8.75 -2.30
N LEU A 272 -16.67 10.04 -2.62
CA LEU A 272 -15.75 10.55 -3.64
C LEU A 272 -14.28 10.37 -3.22
N LEU A 273 -13.93 10.63 -1.96
CA LEU A 273 -12.58 10.37 -1.45
C LEU A 273 -12.20 8.89 -1.58
N PHE A 274 -13.13 7.98 -1.30
CA PHE A 274 -12.91 6.54 -1.47
C PHE A 274 -12.71 6.17 -2.94
N ILE A 275 -13.49 6.74 -3.86
CA ILE A 275 -13.34 6.51 -5.29
C ILE A 275 -11.96 6.99 -5.76
N VAL A 276 -11.57 8.22 -5.42
CA VAL A 276 -10.27 8.80 -5.78
C VAL A 276 -9.11 7.94 -5.25
N ASP A 277 -9.15 7.54 -3.96
CA ASP A 277 -8.12 6.67 -3.37
C ASP A 277 -8.11 5.27 -4.00
N SER A 278 -9.25 4.76 -4.44
CA SER A 278 -9.35 3.43 -5.05
C SER A 278 -8.72 3.37 -6.44
N GLU A 279 -8.84 4.46 -7.22
CA GLU A 279 -8.26 4.54 -8.57
C GLU A 279 -6.80 4.98 -8.56
N GLN A 280 -6.35 5.64 -7.50
CA GLN A 280 -4.98 6.09 -7.40
C GLN A 280 -3.99 4.92 -7.49
N PHE A 281 -2.97 5.08 -8.34
CA PHE A 281 -1.84 4.15 -8.36
C PHE A 281 -1.08 4.22 -7.02
N LYS A 282 -1.25 3.18 -6.19
CA LYS A 282 -0.75 3.17 -4.81
C LYS A 282 0.74 2.89 -4.76
N PHE A 283 1.57 3.94 -4.71
CA PHE A 283 2.96 3.78 -4.33
C PHE A 283 3.07 3.37 -2.85
N PRO A 284 3.99 2.47 -2.46
CA PRO A 284 4.16 2.03 -1.07
C PRO A 284 4.89 3.08 -0.21
N GLN A 285 4.39 4.31 -0.24
CA GLN A 285 4.81 5.42 0.60
C GLN A 285 4.09 5.36 1.95
N LYS A 286 4.83 5.60 3.04
CA LYS A 286 4.27 5.55 4.39
C LYS A 286 3.63 6.91 4.71
N TYR A 287 2.33 6.92 4.95
CA TYR A 287 1.59 8.11 5.44
C TYR A 287 1.12 7.96 6.91
N ASP A 288 1.46 6.84 7.57
CA ASP A 288 1.01 6.49 8.92
C ASP A 288 1.32 7.54 9.99
N GLU A 289 2.41 8.29 9.81
CA GLU A 289 2.86 9.27 10.80
C GLU A 289 1.88 10.45 10.92
N TYR A 290 1.40 10.96 9.78
CA TYR A 290 0.42 12.04 9.74
C TYR A 290 -0.93 11.60 10.33
N PHE A 291 -1.36 10.39 10.02
CA PHE A 291 -2.61 9.84 10.56
C PHE A 291 -2.54 9.60 12.07
N LYS A 292 -1.39 9.14 12.59
CA LYS A 292 -1.16 8.99 14.03
C LYS A 292 -1.12 10.34 14.74
N LEU A 293 -0.52 11.35 14.11
CA LEU A 293 -0.47 12.70 14.65
C LEU A 293 -1.87 13.31 14.73
N SER A 294 -2.64 13.28 13.64
CA SER A 294 -4.02 13.79 13.64
C SER A 294 -4.89 13.06 14.65
N GLY A 295 -4.77 11.73 14.76
CA GLY A 295 -5.49 10.94 15.75
C GLY A 295 -5.18 11.33 17.20
N LYS A 296 -3.91 11.62 17.52
CA LYS A 296 -3.51 12.10 18.85
C LYS A 296 -4.07 13.48 19.16
N ILE A 297 -3.98 14.41 18.19
CA ILE A 297 -4.50 15.77 18.35
C ILE A 297 -6.02 15.73 18.50
N MET A 298 -6.71 14.96 17.67
CA MET A 298 -8.17 14.81 17.74
C MET A 298 -8.61 14.26 19.10
N LEU A 299 -7.94 13.22 19.62
CA LEU A 299 -8.24 12.68 20.94
C LEU A 299 -8.03 13.72 22.05
N SER A 300 -6.95 14.51 21.99
CA SER A 300 -6.71 15.58 22.97
C SER A 300 -7.77 16.68 22.90
N MET A 301 -8.19 17.08 21.69
CA MET A 301 -9.22 18.10 21.50
C MET A 301 -10.58 17.61 22.01
N ILE A 302 -10.97 16.36 21.74
CA ILE A 302 -12.22 15.78 22.27
C ILE A 302 -12.26 15.83 23.80
N VAL A 303 -11.13 15.57 24.47
CA VAL A 303 -11.04 15.65 25.94
C VAL A 303 -11.18 17.11 26.40
N VAL A 304 -10.54 18.06 25.72
CA VAL A 304 -10.66 19.50 26.01
C VAL A 304 -12.10 19.97 25.80
N ASP A 305 -12.74 19.60 24.69
CA ASP A 305 -14.12 19.94 24.37
C ASP A 305 -15.09 19.37 25.42
N PHE A 306 -14.90 18.13 25.83
CA PHE A 306 -15.68 17.53 26.92
C PHE A 306 -15.54 18.29 28.24
N LEU A 307 -14.32 18.71 28.60
CA LEU A 307 -14.06 19.51 29.81
C LEU A 307 -14.68 20.92 29.71
N LEU A 308 -14.60 21.58 28.56
CA LEU A 308 -15.20 22.89 28.32
C LEU A 308 -16.73 22.85 28.41
N ILE A 309 -17.35 21.81 27.85
CA ILE A 309 -18.79 21.57 27.93
C ILE A 309 -19.20 21.25 29.38
N PHE A 310 -18.46 20.36 30.06
CA PHE A 310 -18.76 19.96 31.44
C PHE A 310 -18.62 21.10 32.45
N SER A 311 -17.57 21.93 32.30
CA SER A 311 -17.34 23.10 33.15
C SER A 311 -18.24 24.29 32.82
N ASN A 312 -19.08 24.17 31.78
CA ASN A 312 -19.98 25.21 31.30
C ASN A 312 -19.25 26.54 30.97
N PHE A 313 -17.98 26.43 30.56
CA PHE A 313 -17.10 27.58 30.34
C PHE A 313 -17.52 28.44 29.14
N VAL A 314 -18.23 27.85 28.16
CA VAL A 314 -18.76 28.54 26.98
C VAL A 314 -20.27 28.27 26.86
N PRO A 315 -21.11 29.00 27.61
CA PRO A 315 -22.52 28.65 27.79
C PRO A 315 -23.42 28.77 26.54
N ASP A 316 -22.96 29.41 25.46
CA ASP A 316 -23.77 29.67 24.25
C ASP A 316 -23.27 28.98 22.97
N MET A 317 -22.20 28.17 23.05
CA MET A 317 -21.71 27.48 21.85
C MET A 317 -22.57 26.27 21.50
N LYS A 318 -23.11 26.28 20.28
CA LYS A 318 -23.84 25.13 19.74
C LYS A 318 -22.87 23.96 19.53
N TRP A 319 -23.26 22.77 19.99
CA TRP A 319 -22.44 21.54 19.94
C TRP A 319 -21.89 21.20 18.55
N HIS A 320 -22.62 21.49 17.47
CA HIS A 320 -22.17 21.23 16.10
C HIS A 320 -21.02 22.15 15.66
N LEU A 321 -20.93 23.37 16.20
CA LEU A 321 -19.82 24.27 15.92
C LEU A 321 -18.55 23.79 16.62
N VAL A 322 -18.67 23.36 17.88
CA VAL A 322 -17.57 22.75 18.62
C VAL A 322 -17.02 21.56 17.84
N PHE A 323 -17.89 20.62 17.46
CA PHE A 323 -17.50 19.44 16.67
C PHE A 323 -16.82 19.78 15.33
N ALA A 324 -17.31 20.80 14.62
CA ALA A 324 -16.69 21.25 13.37
C ALA A 324 -15.27 21.81 13.60
N PHE A 325 -15.09 22.65 14.64
CA PHE A 325 -13.78 23.17 15.00
C PHE A 325 -12.82 22.06 15.43
N THR A 326 -13.27 21.09 16.22
CA THR A 326 -12.47 19.92 16.62
C THR A 326 -11.90 19.18 15.41
N ILE A 327 -12.73 18.93 14.39
CA ILE A 327 -12.31 18.23 13.17
C ILE A 327 -11.30 19.08 12.38
N ILE A 328 -11.60 20.36 12.15
CA ILE A 328 -10.73 21.23 11.34
C ILE A 328 -9.36 21.43 12.01
N PHE A 329 -9.33 21.79 13.30
CA PHE A 329 -8.10 22.06 14.02
C PHE A 329 -7.27 20.80 14.30
N SER A 330 -7.90 19.62 14.41
CA SER A 330 -7.14 18.38 14.57
C SER A 330 -6.45 17.92 13.28
N LEU A 331 -7.02 18.23 12.12
CA LEU A 331 -6.45 17.86 10.81
C LEU A 331 -5.41 18.86 10.30
N LEU A 332 -5.54 20.15 10.63
CA LEU A 332 -4.70 21.24 10.15
C LEU A 332 -3.18 21.00 10.29
N PRO A 333 -2.65 20.68 11.48
CA PRO A 333 -1.20 20.47 11.66
C PRO A 333 -0.66 19.32 10.81
N SER A 334 -1.44 18.25 10.68
CA SER A 334 -1.06 17.08 9.89
C SER A 334 -1.08 17.38 8.39
N ALA A 335 -2.06 18.17 7.93
CA ALA A 335 -2.14 18.63 6.55
C ALA A 335 -0.95 19.53 6.16
N ILE A 336 -0.55 20.45 7.06
CA ILE A 336 0.60 21.33 6.84
C ILE A 336 1.89 20.53 6.69
N LEU A 337 2.16 19.60 7.62
CA LEU A 337 3.35 18.76 7.56
C LEU A 337 3.37 17.89 6.29
N TYR A 338 2.22 17.34 5.92
CA TYR A 338 2.07 16.59 4.68
C TYR A 338 2.40 17.44 3.45
N GLU A 339 1.87 18.66 3.35
CA GLU A 339 2.09 19.51 2.17
C GLU A 339 3.56 19.94 2.03
N PHE A 340 4.25 20.22 3.14
CA PHE A 340 5.69 20.48 3.13
C PHE A 340 6.48 19.29 2.56
N ASP A 341 6.19 18.08 3.04
CA ASP A 341 6.87 16.87 2.59
C ASP A 341 6.48 16.49 1.15
N ALA A 342 5.21 16.67 0.78
CA ALA A 342 4.72 16.44 -0.57
C ALA A 342 5.37 17.39 -1.57
N LYS A 343 5.54 18.67 -1.22
CA LYS A 343 6.24 19.63 -2.07
C LYS A 343 7.69 19.22 -2.32
N SER A 344 8.44 18.88 -1.29
CA SER A 344 9.82 18.38 -1.45
C SER A 344 9.88 17.09 -2.27
N CYS A 345 8.92 16.18 -2.13
CA CYS A 345 8.83 14.98 -2.96
C CYS A 345 8.59 15.33 -4.43
N ARG A 346 7.61 16.20 -4.73
CA ARG A 346 7.30 16.65 -6.09
C ARG A 346 8.50 17.32 -6.77
N GLU A 347 9.23 18.16 -6.05
CA GLU A 347 10.45 18.81 -6.55
C GLU A 347 11.55 17.79 -6.89
N ILE A 348 11.74 16.76 -6.06
CA ILE A 348 12.71 15.70 -6.35
C ILE A 348 12.27 14.91 -7.59
N GLU A 349 10.99 14.52 -7.66
CA GLU A 349 10.45 13.68 -8.73
C GLU A 349 10.44 14.37 -10.08
N SER A 350 10.11 15.68 -10.15
CA SER A 350 10.08 16.44 -11.39
C SER A 350 11.47 16.70 -11.97
N SER A 351 12.49 16.80 -11.11
CA SER A 351 13.87 17.06 -11.49
C SER A 351 14.73 15.81 -11.68
N LEU A 352 14.25 14.64 -11.22
CA LEU A 352 14.98 13.39 -11.34
C LEU A 352 15.29 12.98 -12.80
N PRO A 353 14.40 13.17 -13.79
CA PRO A 353 14.68 12.81 -15.18
C PRO A 353 15.85 13.61 -15.79
N SER A 354 15.98 14.90 -15.50
CA SER A 354 17.08 15.72 -16.01
C SER A 354 18.42 15.29 -15.42
N PHE A 355 18.45 14.97 -14.12
CA PHE A 355 19.61 14.39 -13.47
C PHE A 355 20.05 13.06 -14.11
N LEU A 356 19.12 12.12 -14.32
CA LEU A 356 19.44 10.83 -14.95
C LEU A 356 19.91 10.99 -16.39
N ARG A 357 19.28 11.92 -17.14
CA ARG A 357 19.66 12.24 -18.52
C ARG A 357 21.09 12.77 -18.58
N ASP A 358 21.46 13.68 -17.70
CA ASP A 358 22.81 14.25 -17.66
C ASP A 358 23.88 13.19 -17.35
N ILE A 359 23.56 12.24 -16.46
CA ILE A 359 24.45 11.11 -16.19
C ILE A 359 24.54 10.20 -17.41
N ALA A 360 23.41 9.86 -18.04
CA ALA A 360 23.38 9.01 -19.23
C ALA A 360 24.17 9.64 -20.39
N GLU A 361 24.01 10.94 -20.64
CA GLU A 361 24.77 11.69 -21.64
C GLU A 361 26.27 11.68 -21.32
N SER A 362 26.64 11.92 -20.06
CA SER A 362 28.04 11.84 -19.62
C SER A 362 28.65 10.45 -19.82
N ARG A 363 27.88 9.39 -19.52
CA ARG A 363 28.26 7.99 -19.72
C ARG A 363 28.40 7.64 -21.20
N ARG A 364 27.52 8.17 -22.06
CA ARG A 364 27.59 8.00 -23.53
C ARG A 364 28.85 8.62 -24.13
N ILE A 365 29.39 9.67 -23.52
CA ILE A 365 30.66 10.32 -23.90
C ILE A 365 31.88 9.55 -23.32
N GLY A 366 31.66 8.47 -22.57
CA GLY A 366 32.71 7.62 -22.02
C GLY A 366 33.27 8.09 -20.68
N LEU A 367 32.64 9.07 -20.02
CA LEU A 367 33.08 9.51 -18.69
C LEU A 367 32.84 8.41 -17.63
N SER A 368 33.73 8.35 -16.64
CA SER A 368 33.50 7.53 -15.46
C SER A 368 32.30 8.05 -14.67
N ILE A 369 31.64 7.16 -13.94
CA ILE A 369 30.46 7.48 -13.12
C ILE A 369 30.78 8.60 -12.13
N GLU A 370 31.96 8.56 -11.51
CA GLU A 370 32.43 9.59 -10.58
C GLU A 370 32.54 10.97 -11.24
N ARG A 371 33.09 11.04 -12.47
CA ARG A 371 33.18 12.30 -13.22
C ARG A 371 31.79 12.79 -13.64
N ALA A 372 30.92 11.88 -14.09
CA ALA A 372 29.53 12.22 -14.43
C ALA A 372 28.78 12.81 -13.23
N LEU A 373 28.93 12.20 -12.04
CA LEU A 373 28.34 12.70 -10.79
C LEU A 373 28.93 14.02 -10.34
N LYS A 374 30.24 14.22 -10.50
CA LYS A 374 30.89 15.50 -10.23
C LYS A 374 30.33 16.61 -11.12
N ILE A 375 30.17 16.37 -12.42
CA ILE A 375 29.57 17.33 -13.36
C ILE A 375 28.11 17.60 -12.97
N ALA A 376 27.31 16.56 -12.72
CA ALA A 376 25.93 16.72 -12.27
C ALA A 376 25.84 17.56 -11.00
N SER A 377 26.74 17.38 -10.02
CA SER A 377 26.73 18.17 -8.77
C SER A 377 26.96 19.68 -8.94
N THR A 378 27.51 20.10 -10.08
CA THR A 378 27.70 21.52 -10.42
C THR A 378 26.48 22.14 -11.10
N ARG A 379 25.57 21.31 -11.62
CA ARG A 379 24.30 21.75 -12.21
C ARG A 379 23.23 21.95 -11.13
N SER A 380 22.18 22.68 -11.50
CA SER A 380 21.00 22.90 -10.65
C SER A 380 19.83 22.07 -11.16
N TYR A 381 19.31 21.23 -10.29
CA TYR A 381 18.12 20.40 -10.47
C TYR A 381 17.05 20.75 -9.42
N GLY A 382 17.14 21.93 -8.80
CA GLY A 382 16.23 22.36 -7.73
C GLY A 382 16.76 22.04 -6.34
N SER A 383 16.40 22.89 -5.37
CA SER A 383 17.01 22.94 -4.04
C SER A 383 17.01 21.60 -3.29
N SER A 384 15.93 20.84 -3.44
CA SER A 384 15.74 19.53 -2.80
C SER A 384 16.66 18.45 -3.41
N LEU A 385 16.74 18.36 -4.74
CA LEU A 385 17.59 17.38 -5.43
C LEU A 385 19.07 17.78 -5.40
N ASP A 386 19.38 19.07 -5.49
CA ASP A 386 20.76 19.59 -5.41
C ASP A 386 21.41 19.22 -4.09
N ARG A 387 20.66 19.28 -2.98
CA ARG A 387 21.15 18.86 -1.66
C ARG A 387 21.56 17.38 -1.66
N ILE A 388 20.76 16.53 -2.31
CA ILE A 388 20.99 15.09 -2.44
C ILE A 388 22.21 14.83 -3.33
N VAL A 389 22.28 15.45 -4.51
CA VAL A 389 23.38 15.25 -5.47
C VAL A 389 24.71 15.79 -4.93
N LYS A 390 24.72 16.96 -4.29
CA LYS A 390 25.93 17.52 -3.66
C LYS A 390 26.43 16.64 -2.52
N ARG A 391 25.52 16.07 -1.72
CA ARG A 391 25.87 15.10 -0.67
C ARG A 391 26.39 13.79 -1.26
N LEU A 392 25.80 13.29 -2.35
CA LEU A 392 26.31 12.12 -3.06
C LEU A 392 27.75 12.37 -3.55
N ASN A 393 27.99 13.52 -4.20
CA ASN A 393 29.32 13.88 -4.68
C ASN A 393 30.32 14.05 -3.52
N SER A 394 29.94 14.71 -2.43
CA SER A 394 30.84 14.87 -1.28
C SER A 394 31.21 13.55 -0.61
N LEU A 395 30.28 12.59 -0.56
CA LEU A 395 30.57 11.24 -0.09
C LEU A 395 31.56 10.53 -1.02
N LEU A 396 31.40 10.65 -2.33
CA LEU A 396 32.30 10.03 -3.30
C LEU A 396 33.69 10.67 -3.34
N THR A 397 33.80 11.98 -3.12
CA THR A 397 35.09 12.68 -3.18
C THR A 397 35.85 12.66 -1.86
N ASN A 398 35.15 12.80 -0.73
CA ASN A 398 35.79 13.04 0.58
C ASN A 398 35.85 11.80 1.47
N SER A 399 35.08 10.75 1.14
CA SER A 399 35.12 9.48 1.86
C SER A 399 35.49 8.38 0.88
N LEU A 400 36.38 7.47 1.27
CA LEU A 400 36.72 6.26 0.51
C LEU A 400 35.54 5.26 0.47
N THR A 401 34.30 5.75 0.43
CA THR A 401 33.10 4.93 0.39
C THR A 401 32.88 4.43 -1.03
N SER A 402 32.63 3.13 -1.16
CA SER A 402 32.17 2.55 -2.41
C SER A 402 30.90 3.26 -2.88
N ILE A 403 30.75 3.47 -4.19
CA ILE A 403 29.55 4.05 -4.83
C ILE A 403 28.26 3.40 -4.30
N GLU A 404 28.30 2.08 -4.08
CA GLU A 404 27.19 1.31 -3.53
C GLU A 404 26.68 1.88 -2.19
N ARG A 405 27.58 2.07 -1.22
CA ARG A 405 27.26 2.61 0.11
C ARG A 405 26.89 4.09 0.06
N ALA A 406 27.53 4.88 -0.81
CA ALA A 406 27.20 6.29 -0.96
C ALA A 406 25.76 6.48 -1.43
N VAL A 407 25.32 5.69 -2.42
CA VAL A 407 23.94 5.73 -2.90
C VAL A 407 22.96 5.21 -1.85
N ASP A 408 23.30 4.17 -1.07
CA ASP A 408 22.43 3.69 0.02
C ASP A 408 22.16 4.74 1.10
N LEU A 409 23.18 5.51 1.47
CA LEU A 409 23.03 6.61 2.42
C LEU A 409 22.07 7.68 1.87
N VAL A 410 22.24 8.03 0.59
CA VAL A 410 21.38 9.01 -0.08
C VAL A 410 19.94 8.51 -0.23
N ILE A 411 19.73 7.23 -0.61
CA ILE A 411 18.40 6.62 -0.68
C ILE A 411 17.67 6.72 0.67
N SER A 412 18.39 6.61 1.79
CA SER A 412 17.78 6.69 3.12
C SER A 412 17.25 8.09 3.48
N ASP A 413 17.84 9.15 2.90
CA ASP A 413 17.43 10.54 3.11
C ASP A 413 16.24 10.95 2.22
N VAL A 414 15.97 10.23 1.13
CA VAL A 414 14.90 10.59 0.18
C VAL A 414 13.54 10.15 0.70
N LYS A 415 12.64 11.11 0.93
CA LYS A 415 11.27 10.84 1.41
C LYS A 415 10.41 10.14 0.35
N SER A 416 10.50 10.58 -0.91
CA SER A 416 9.74 10.00 -2.02
C SER A 416 10.10 8.52 -2.23
N TRP A 417 9.08 7.66 -2.27
CA TRP A 417 9.31 6.24 -2.61
C TRP A 417 9.73 6.06 -4.07
N TYR A 418 9.12 6.79 -4.99
CA TYR A 418 9.43 6.72 -6.43
C TYR A 418 10.90 7.08 -6.70
N ALA A 419 11.36 8.19 -6.13
CA ALA A 419 12.75 8.61 -6.27
C ALA A 419 13.73 7.59 -5.65
N ARG A 420 13.40 6.99 -4.49
CA ARG A 420 14.21 5.90 -3.91
C ARG A 420 14.28 4.67 -4.82
N ALA A 421 13.16 4.27 -5.43
CA ALA A 421 13.13 3.15 -6.35
C ALA A 421 14.03 3.41 -7.56
N ILE A 422 13.99 4.62 -8.12
CA ILE A 422 14.85 5.02 -9.23
C ILE A 422 16.32 5.10 -8.84
N PHE A 423 16.67 5.73 -7.72
CA PHE A 423 18.05 5.77 -7.23
C PHE A 423 18.61 4.37 -6.97
N TRP A 424 17.75 3.43 -6.54
CA TRP A 424 18.12 2.04 -6.39
C TRP A 424 18.33 1.31 -7.72
N LEU A 425 17.43 1.51 -8.70
CA LEU A 425 17.64 0.97 -10.05
C LEU A 425 18.93 1.52 -10.66
N PHE A 426 19.19 2.81 -10.47
CA PHE A 426 20.44 3.46 -10.86
C PHE A 426 21.63 2.80 -10.18
N LYS A 427 21.62 2.65 -8.84
CA LYS A 427 22.66 1.93 -8.08
C LYS A 427 22.94 0.55 -8.65
N GLU A 428 21.90 -0.25 -8.88
CA GLU A 428 22.05 -1.62 -9.38
C GLU A 428 22.64 -1.63 -10.79
N ALA A 429 22.24 -0.71 -11.66
CA ALA A 429 22.82 -0.54 -13.00
C ALA A 429 24.31 -0.15 -12.95
N LEU A 430 24.73 0.65 -11.97
CA LEU A 430 26.14 1.01 -11.78
C LEU A 430 26.96 -0.19 -11.28
N VAL A 431 26.45 -0.95 -10.31
CA VAL A 431 27.17 -2.08 -9.69
C VAL A 431 27.33 -3.24 -10.67
N THR A 432 26.33 -3.51 -11.51
CA THR A 432 26.40 -4.60 -12.48
C THR A 432 27.08 -4.20 -13.78
N GLY A 433 27.35 -2.91 -14.01
CA GLY A 433 27.86 -2.43 -15.30
C GLY A 433 26.79 -2.36 -16.39
N GLY A 434 25.51 -2.43 -16.02
CA GLY A 434 24.37 -2.28 -16.95
C GLY A 434 24.18 -0.87 -17.49
N GLY A 435 24.79 0.16 -16.87
CA GLY A 435 24.72 1.55 -17.32
C GLY A 435 25.56 1.91 -18.57
N SER A 436 25.94 0.91 -19.38
CA SER A 436 26.64 1.09 -20.67
C SER A 436 25.76 0.77 -21.88
N PHE A 437 24.53 0.33 -21.66
CA PHE A 437 23.55 -0.03 -22.68
C PHE A 437 22.27 0.78 -22.57
#